data_AF-F0I2Z3-F1
#
_entry.id   AF-F0I2Z3-F1
#
_cell.length_a   1.000
_cell.length_b   1.000
_cell.length_c   1.000
_cell.angle_alpha   90.00
_cell.angle_beta   90.00
_cell.angle_gamma   90.00
#
_symmetry.space_group_name_H-M   'P 1'
#
loop_
_entity.id
_entity.type
_entity.pdbx_description
1 polymer ?
#
loop_
_entity_poly.entity_id
_entity_poly.type
_entity_poly.pdbx_seq_one_letter_code
_entity_poly.pdbx_strand_id
1 'polypeptide(L)'
;MKKIELKNNSLLKDIVTLLNLIIVGYAAILVFLTILSVISYTGLSDRFGIKLNVQFLPSVDFSNWWSILAFVINLLTASLTIYLIYLARNFIKNLIGGKIFDSSNTQLADKAWKVFLALTFLSVKVAASGNLIALPFSFNASMSFTPLLGALIIWLMMKILEKGIDIAEENEFTI
;
A
#
# COMPACT_ATOMS: atom_id res chain seq x y z
N MET A 1 1.18 -39.54 11.96
CA MET A 1 1.20 -38.39 11.02
C MET A 1 2.62 -38.15 10.53
N LYS A 2 2.89 -38.25 9.22
CA LYS A 2 4.18 -37.81 8.66
C LYS A 2 4.21 -36.29 8.74
N LYS A 3 5.17 -35.71 9.48
CA LYS A 3 5.52 -34.30 9.37
C LYS A 3 5.88 -34.07 7.90
N ILE A 4 5.05 -33.32 7.18
CA ILE A 4 5.46 -32.71 5.92
C ILE A 4 6.51 -31.68 6.33
N GLU A 5 7.77 -32.10 6.41
CA GLU A 5 8.87 -31.16 6.58
C GLU A 5 8.89 -30.30 5.32
N LEU A 6 8.37 -29.08 5.46
CA LEU A 6 8.45 -28.05 4.44
C LEU A 6 9.91 -27.92 4.03
N LYS A 7 10.21 -28.39 2.81
CA LYS A 7 11.46 -28.27 2.07
C LYS A 7 12.12 -26.94 2.43
N ASN A 8 13.36 -27.01 2.94
CA ASN A 8 14.14 -25.89 3.45
C ASN A 8 13.75 -24.55 2.81
N ASN A 9 12.92 -23.76 3.52
CA ASN A 9 12.21 -22.58 3.01
C ASN A 9 13.14 -21.35 2.89
N SER A 10 14.38 -21.52 2.41
CA SER A 10 15.35 -20.42 2.25
C SER A 10 14.77 -19.31 1.38
N LEU A 11 14.12 -19.66 0.27
CA LEU A 11 13.48 -18.70 -0.63
C LEU A 11 12.44 -17.81 0.08
N LEU A 12 11.58 -18.38 0.93
CA LEU A 12 10.59 -17.58 1.66
C LEU A 12 11.25 -16.66 2.70
N LYS A 13 12.34 -17.12 3.35
CA LYS A 13 13.12 -16.29 4.28
C LYS A 13 13.84 -15.15 3.56
N ASP A 14 14.37 -15.41 2.36
CA ASP A 14 15.00 -14.41 1.50
C ASP A 14 13.97 -13.36 1.05
N ILE A 15 12.77 -13.80 0.66
CA ILE A 15 11.66 -12.90 0.31
C ILE A 15 11.27 -12.02 1.52
N VAL A 16 11.14 -12.57 2.72
CA VAL A 16 10.83 -11.76 3.92
C VAL A 16 11.92 -10.70 4.17
N THR A 17 13.18 -11.06 3.94
CA THR A 17 14.33 -10.13 4.08
C THR A 17 14.29 -9.04 3.02
N LEU A 18 14.01 -9.39 1.76
CA LEU A 18 13.79 -8.44 0.67
C LEU A 18 12.64 -7.48 0.99
N LEU A 19 11.49 -7.99 1.44
CA LEU A 19 10.33 -7.16 1.80
C LEU A 19 10.64 -6.22 2.96
N ASN A 20 11.43 -6.65 3.95
CA ASN A 20 11.93 -5.76 5.01
C ASN A 20 12.76 -4.61 4.44
N LEU A 21 13.71 -4.91 3.54
CA LEU A 21 14.55 -3.90 2.91
C LEU A 21 13.72 -2.91 2.09
N ILE A 22 12.73 -3.40 1.35
CA ILE A 22 11.81 -2.55 0.58
C ILE A 22 11.02 -1.64 1.52
N ILE A 23 10.45 -2.18 2.61
CA ILE A 23 9.69 -1.38 3.59
C ILE A 23 10.56 -0.27 4.17
N VAL A 24 11.75 -0.61 4.68
CA VAL A 24 12.65 0.36 5.32
C VAL A 24 13.17 1.38 4.32
N GLY A 25 13.64 0.93 3.15
CA GLY A 25 14.17 1.80 2.11
C GLY A 25 13.12 2.76 1.57
N TYR A 26 11.93 2.25 1.26
CA TYR A 26 10.84 3.07 0.74
C TYR A 26 10.30 4.04 1.79
N ALA A 27 10.18 3.63 3.06
CA ALA A 27 9.82 4.53 4.15
C ALA A 27 10.86 5.64 4.37
N ALA A 28 12.16 5.31 4.32
CA ALA A 28 13.23 6.29 4.45
C ALA A 28 13.20 7.32 3.31
N ILE A 29 13.02 6.87 2.06
CA ILE A 29 12.86 7.75 0.90
C ILE A 29 11.65 8.66 1.08
N LEU A 30 10.51 8.12 1.51
CA LEU A 30 9.27 8.87 1.69
C LEU A 30 9.41 9.96 2.77
N VAL A 31 10.05 9.64 3.90
CA VAL A 31 10.36 10.62 4.96
C VAL A 31 11.32 11.69 4.43
N PHE A 32 12.39 11.29 3.75
CA PHE A 32 13.36 12.20 3.17
C PHE A 32 12.73 13.19 2.18
N LEU A 33 11.90 12.68 1.25
CA LEU A 33 11.17 13.51 0.28
C LEU A 33 10.18 14.47 0.96
N THR A 34 9.50 14.02 2.02
CA THR A 34 8.58 14.85 2.79
C THR A 34 9.32 16.01 3.47
N ILE A 35 10.47 15.73 4.10
CA ILE A 35 11.32 16.75 4.75
C ILE A 35 11.81 17.77 3.72
N LEU A 36 12.31 17.32 2.56
CA LEU A 36 12.76 18.20 1.50
C LEU A 36 11.65 19.09 0.95
N SER A 37 10.44 18.55 0.78
CA SER A 37 9.27 19.32 0.35
C SER A 37 8.96 20.46 1.31
N VAL A 38 9.03 20.20 2.62
CA VAL A 38 8.81 21.22 3.67
C VAL A 38 9.93 22.26 3.72
N ILE A 39 11.19 21.85 3.60
CA ILE A 39 12.35 22.77 3.57
C ILE A 39 12.27 23.71 2.38
N SER A 40 11.91 23.17 1.20
CA SER A 40 11.75 23.93 -0.04
C SER A 40 10.67 25.02 0.11
N TYR A 41 9.51 24.67 0.66
CA TYR A 41 8.42 25.63 0.86
C TYR A 41 8.73 26.74 1.88
N THR A 42 9.37 26.37 2.99
CA THR A 42 9.67 27.33 4.07
C THR A 42 10.79 28.31 3.72
N GLY A 43 11.41 28.17 2.54
CA GLY A 43 12.57 28.96 2.13
C GLY A 43 13.77 28.76 3.05
N LEU A 44 13.79 27.65 3.81
CA LEU A 44 14.88 27.35 4.74
C LEU A 44 16.20 27.18 3.97
N SER A 45 16.18 26.60 2.78
CA SER A 45 17.37 26.47 1.92
C SER A 45 18.05 27.82 1.66
N ASP A 46 17.26 28.86 1.36
CA ASP A 46 17.76 30.21 1.09
C ASP A 46 18.23 30.90 2.37
N ARG A 47 17.55 30.67 3.50
CA ARG A 47 17.92 31.22 4.82
C ARG A 47 19.20 30.62 5.39
N PHE A 48 19.50 29.36 5.09
CA PHE A 48 20.73 28.67 5.50
C PHE A 48 21.85 28.77 4.46
N GLY A 49 21.66 29.49 3.35
CA GLY A 49 22.65 29.63 2.28
C GLY A 49 22.95 28.33 1.53
N ILE A 50 22.09 27.31 1.67
CA ILE A 50 22.25 26.00 1.04
C ILE A 50 21.56 26.04 -0.32
N LYS A 51 22.35 26.22 -1.39
CA LYS A 51 21.86 26.11 -2.77
C LYS A 51 21.56 24.65 -3.13
N LEU A 52 20.42 24.14 -2.67
CA LEU A 52 19.88 22.85 -3.11
C LEU A 52 19.30 23.01 -4.51
N ASN A 53 20.13 22.88 -5.55
CA ASN A 53 19.67 22.80 -6.94
C ASN A 53 19.14 21.39 -7.24
N VAL A 54 18.05 21.06 -6.60
CA VAL A 54 17.53 19.71 -6.57
C VAL A 54 16.06 19.76 -6.97
N GLN A 55 15.80 19.66 -8.28
CA GLN A 55 14.45 19.49 -8.82
C GLN A 55 13.95 18.06 -8.55
N PHE A 56 13.60 17.76 -7.30
CA PHE A 56 12.97 16.48 -6.95
C PHE A 56 11.46 16.63 -6.84
N LEU A 57 10.75 16.11 -7.84
CA LEU A 57 9.27 15.98 -7.91
C LEU A 57 8.54 17.33 -7.78
N PRO A 58 7.24 17.45 -8.15
CA PRO A 58 6.65 18.77 -8.33
C PRO A 58 6.76 19.55 -7.04
N SER A 59 7.37 20.73 -7.11
CA SER A 59 7.44 21.68 -6.00
C SER A 59 6.03 21.83 -5.44
N VAL A 60 5.81 21.34 -4.22
CA VAL A 60 4.50 21.47 -3.60
C VAL A 60 4.32 22.94 -3.29
N ASP A 61 3.38 23.56 -3.98
CA ASP A 61 2.99 24.93 -3.71
C ASP A 61 1.99 24.92 -2.56
N PHE A 62 2.46 25.06 -1.33
CA PHE A 62 1.57 25.08 -0.16
C PHE A 62 0.74 26.37 -0.05
N SER A 63 0.82 27.31 -1.00
CA SER A 63 -0.20 28.36 -1.13
C SER A 63 -1.45 27.89 -1.87
N ASN A 64 -1.34 26.79 -2.64
CA ASN A 64 -2.42 26.22 -3.42
C ASN A 64 -3.01 24.98 -2.74
N TRP A 65 -4.27 25.08 -2.31
CA TRP A 65 -5.01 23.98 -1.68
C TRP A 65 -5.01 22.69 -2.50
N TRP A 66 -5.09 22.79 -3.83
CA TRP A 66 -5.06 21.62 -4.72
C TRP A 66 -3.70 20.92 -4.72
N SER A 67 -2.60 21.68 -4.61
CA SER A 67 -1.25 21.14 -4.50
C SER A 67 -1.04 20.41 -3.18
N ILE A 68 -1.54 20.98 -2.07
CA ILE A 68 -1.53 20.32 -0.76
C ILE A 68 -2.35 19.03 -0.79
N LEU A 69 -3.56 19.07 -1.36
CA LEU A 69 -4.43 17.89 -1.46
C LEU A 69 -3.76 16.78 -2.28
N ALA A 70 -3.16 17.13 -3.43
CA ALA A 70 -2.43 16.18 -4.24
C ALA A 70 -1.23 15.58 -3.49
N PHE A 71 -0.50 16.39 -2.73
CA PHE A 71 0.61 15.93 -1.89
C PHE A 71 0.13 14.94 -0.81
N VAL A 72 -0.97 15.23 -0.11
CA VAL A 72 -1.55 14.34 0.91
C VAL A 72 -2.04 13.04 0.29
N ILE A 73 -2.73 13.09 -0.87
CA ILE A 73 -3.18 11.89 -1.58
C ILE A 73 -1.99 11.02 -2.00
N ASN A 74 -0.92 11.63 -2.51
CA ASN A 74 0.31 10.89 -2.87
C ASN A 74 0.96 10.24 -1.64
N LEU A 75 1.05 10.97 -0.52
CA LEU A 75 1.62 10.47 0.73
C LEU A 75 0.80 9.30 1.29
N LEU A 76 -0.52 9.43 1.27
CA LEU A 76 -1.45 8.39 1.71
C LEU A 76 -1.36 7.15 0.82
N THR A 77 -1.35 7.32 -0.50
CA THR A 77 -1.20 6.23 -1.48
C THR A 77 0.10 5.47 -1.26
N ALA A 78 1.20 6.18 -1.07
CA ALA A 78 2.50 5.58 -0.81
C ALA A 78 2.54 4.84 0.55
N SER A 79 1.95 5.43 1.60
CA SER A 79 1.85 4.81 2.93
C SER A 79 1.04 3.53 2.93
N LEU A 80 -0.12 3.52 2.23
CA LEU A 80 -0.95 2.33 2.06
C LEU A 80 -0.23 1.25 1.25
N THR A 81 0.58 1.63 0.27
CA THR A 81 1.41 0.70 -0.50
C THR A 81 2.45 0.01 0.39
N ILE A 82 3.16 0.77 1.23
CA ILE A 82 4.08 0.18 2.24
C ILE A 82 3.32 -0.77 3.17
N TYR A 83 2.13 -0.37 3.62
CA TYR A 83 1.32 -1.18 4.50
C TYR A 83 0.88 -2.51 3.84
N LEU A 84 0.57 -2.54 2.55
CA LEU A 84 0.33 -3.80 1.82
C LEU A 84 1.56 -4.72 1.83
N ILE A 85 2.75 -4.17 1.59
CA ILE A 85 4.01 -4.93 1.62
C ILE A 85 4.23 -5.51 3.03
N TYR A 86 3.93 -4.74 4.07
CA TYR A 86 3.97 -5.19 5.46
C TYR A 86 2.99 -6.34 5.75
N LEU A 87 1.75 -6.25 5.27
CA LEU A 87 0.75 -7.33 5.41
C LEU A 87 1.22 -8.60 4.69
N ALA A 88 1.69 -8.48 3.45
CA ALA A 88 2.22 -9.60 2.66
C ALA A 88 3.40 -10.29 3.35
N ARG A 89 4.33 -9.50 3.91
CA ARG A 89 5.45 -10.03 4.70
C ARG A 89 4.97 -10.85 5.90
N ASN A 90 3.99 -10.37 6.65
CA ASN A 90 3.47 -11.10 7.81
C ASN A 90 2.75 -12.38 7.41
N PHE A 91 2.03 -12.36 6.28
CA PHE A 91 1.43 -13.56 5.71
C PHE A 91 2.49 -14.61 5.35
N ILE A 92 3.60 -14.20 4.73
CA ILE A 92 4.72 -15.12 4.42
C ILE A 92 5.38 -15.65 5.69
N LYS A 93 5.50 -14.84 6.75
CA LYS A 93 6.01 -15.33 8.05
C LYS A 93 5.11 -16.42 8.64
N ASN A 94 3.79 -16.25 8.55
CA ASN A 94 2.84 -17.26 9.00
C ASN A 94 2.95 -18.55 8.17
N LEU A 95 3.13 -18.42 6.84
CA LEU A 95 3.39 -19.54 5.94
C LEU A 95 4.67 -20.32 6.33
N ILE A 96 5.77 -19.61 6.62
CA ILE A 96 7.03 -20.23 7.09
C ILE A 96 6.83 -20.96 8.42
N GLY A 97 6.00 -20.39 9.31
CA GLY A 97 5.65 -20.98 10.59
C GLY A 97 4.67 -22.16 10.52
N GLY A 98 4.23 -22.58 9.32
CA GLY A 98 3.24 -23.63 9.13
C GLY A 98 1.81 -23.26 9.57
N LYS A 99 1.56 -21.97 9.83
CA LYS A 99 0.27 -21.45 10.28
C LYS A 99 -0.56 -21.02 9.09
N ILE A 100 -1.02 -21.96 8.27
CA ILE A 100 -1.80 -21.65 7.04
C ILE A 100 -3.27 -21.40 7.39
N PHE A 101 -3.88 -22.33 8.12
CA PHE A 101 -5.27 -22.26 8.58
C PHE A 101 -5.34 -21.62 9.97
N ASP A 102 -4.77 -20.43 10.12
CA ASP A 102 -4.80 -19.65 11.36
C ASP A 102 -5.62 -18.38 11.13
N SER A 103 -6.48 -18.01 12.08
CA SER A 103 -7.34 -16.84 11.99
C SER A 103 -6.57 -15.53 11.84
N SER A 104 -5.28 -15.49 12.20
CA SER A 104 -4.43 -14.34 11.90
C SER A 104 -4.27 -14.10 10.39
N ASN A 105 -4.29 -15.14 9.55
CA ASN A 105 -4.18 -14.99 8.09
C ASN A 105 -5.45 -14.41 7.47
N THR A 106 -6.63 -14.79 7.99
CA THR A 106 -7.90 -14.21 7.53
C THR A 106 -7.97 -12.73 7.93
N GLN A 107 -7.50 -12.36 9.12
CA GLN A 107 -7.38 -10.96 9.52
C GLN A 107 -6.37 -10.15 8.68
N LEU A 108 -5.25 -10.75 8.29
CA LEU A 108 -4.28 -10.10 7.39
C LEU A 108 -4.89 -9.89 6.01
N ALA A 109 -5.60 -10.88 5.47
CA ALA A 109 -6.30 -10.77 4.20
C ALA A 109 -7.46 -9.76 4.26
N ASP A 110 -8.20 -9.69 5.38
CA ASP A 110 -9.26 -8.71 5.64
C ASP A 110 -8.74 -7.27 5.55
N LYS A 111 -7.60 -7.01 6.19
CA LYS A 111 -6.93 -5.71 6.11
C LYS A 111 -6.46 -5.42 4.70
N ALA A 112 -5.88 -6.42 4.02
CA ALA A 112 -5.29 -6.24 2.70
C ALA A 112 -6.33 -5.89 1.62
N TRP A 113 -7.48 -6.57 1.55
CA TRP A 113 -8.49 -6.27 0.53
C TRP A 113 -9.08 -4.86 0.72
N LYS A 114 -9.28 -4.42 1.97
CA LYS A 114 -9.74 -3.06 2.30
C LYS A 114 -8.73 -2.00 1.87
N VAL A 115 -7.43 -2.28 2.03
CA VAL A 115 -6.37 -1.36 1.58
C VAL A 115 -6.32 -1.27 0.06
N PHE A 116 -6.45 -2.38 -0.66
CA PHE A 116 -6.59 -2.37 -2.11
C PHE A 116 -7.83 -1.57 -2.56
N LEU A 117 -8.96 -1.72 -1.85
CA LEU A 117 -10.15 -0.92 -2.12
C LEU A 117 -9.91 0.58 -1.86
N ALA A 118 -9.20 0.95 -0.80
CA ALA A 118 -8.83 2.35 -0.55
C ALA A 118 -7.93 2.91 -1.67
N LEU A 119 -6.93 2.16 -2.12
CA LEU A 119 -6.06 2.54 -3.23
C LEU A 119 -6.82 2.72 -4.55
N THR A 120 -7.89 1.96 -4.74
CA THR A 120 -8.80 2.09 -5.88
C THR A 120 -9.40 3.50 -5.89
N PHE A 121 -10.01 3.96 -4.80
CA PHE A 121 -10.56 5.31 -4.71
C PHE A 121 -9.49 6.41 -4.80
N LEU A 122 -8.31 6.20 -4.23
CA LEU A 122 -7.20 7.16 -4.32
C LEU A 122 -6.61 7.26 -5.73
N SER A 123 -6.85 6.28 -6.60
CA SER A 123 -6.40 6.30 -7.99
C SER A 123 -7.25 7.16 -8.92
N VAL A 124 -8.38 7.69 -8.43
CA VAL A 124 -9.28 8.52 -9.23
C VAL A 124 -8.59 9.82 -9.62
N LYS A 125 -8.44 10.04 -10.92
CA LYS A 125 -7.95 11.28 -11.51
C LYS A 125 -9.13 12.03 -12.11
N VAL A 126 -9.37 13.23 -11.62
CA VAL A 126 -10.40 14.14 -12.14
C VAL A 126 -9.71 15.29 -12.86
N ALA A 127 -10.04 15.46 -14.14
CA ALA A 127 -9.67 16.63 -14.92
C ALA A 127 -10.95 17.35 -15.35
N ALA A 128 -11.08 18.60 -14.91
CA ALA A 128 -12.11 19.51 -15.41
C ALA A 128 -11.44 20.55 -16.30
N SER A 129 -11.98 20.77 -17.50
CA SER A 129 -11.52 21.85 -18.38
C SER A 129 -12.71 22.69 -18.85
N GLY A 130 -12.48 23.98 -19.02
CA GLY A 130 -13.52 24.98 -19.26
C GLY A 130 -13.98 25.67 -17.97
N ASN A 131 -14.88 26.66 -18.11
CA ASN A 131 -15.47 27.35 -16.98
C ASN A 131 -16.63 26.50 -16.44
N LEU A 132 -16.60 26.11 -15.16
CA LEU A 132 -17.63 25.30 -14.51
C LEU A 132 -19.06 25.90 -14.64
N ILE A 133 -19.15 27.18 -14.96
CA ILE A 133 -20.39 27.96 -15.02
C ILE A 133 -20.76 28.34 -16.47
N ALA A 134 -19.87 28.13 -17.45
CA ALA A 134 -20.14 28.45 -18.85
C ALA A 134 -19.78 27.29 -19.79
N LEU A 135 -20.76 26.82 -20.56
CA LEU A 135 -20.59 25.77 -21.56
C LEU A 135 -19.72 26.26 -22.74
N PRO A 136 -18.87 25.38 -23.31
CA PRO A 136 -18.70 23.98 -22.96
C PRO A 136 -17.68 23.76 -21.83
N PHE A 137 -18.05 22.99 -20.80
CA PHE A 137 -17.09 22.37 -19.89
C PHE A 137 -16.99 20.88 -20.22
N SER A 138 -15.81 20.30 -20.04
CA SER A 138 -15.61 18.86 -20.10
C SER A 138 -15.10 18.34 -18.77
N PHE A 139 -15.72 17.26 -18.31
CA PHE A 139 -15.35 16.57 -17.09
C PHE A 139 -14.88 15.16 -17.46
N ASN A 140 -13.60 14.88 -17.21
CA ASN A 140 -13.01 13.58 -17.45
C ASN A 140 -12.55 13.00 -16.12
N ALA A 141 -13.15 11.90 -15.70
CA ALA A 141 -12.73 11.13 -14.54
C ALA A 141 -12.23 9.76 -15.00
N SER A 142 -11.06 9.37 -14.52
CA SER A 142 -10.47 8.05 -14.78
C SER A 142 -10.04 7.41 -13.46
N MET A 143 -10.10 6.09 -13.40
CA MET A 143 -9.80 5.30 -12.20
C MET A 143 -9.00 4.06 -12.59
N SER A 144 -8.07 3.63 -11.74
CA SER A 144 -7.36 2.37 -11.95
C SER A 144 -8.21 1.18 -11.47
N PHE A 145 -8.46 0.23 -12.36
CA PHE A 145 -9.12 -1.03 -12.04
C PHE A 145 -8.17 -2.08 -11.45
N THR A 146 -6.86 -1.90 -11.56
CA THR A 146 -5.85 -2.82 -11.04
C THR A 146 -5.98 -3.07 -9.53
N PRO A 147 -6.03 -2.02 -8.66
CA PRO A 147 -6.22 -2.23 -7.23
C PRO A 147 -7.60 -2.81 -6.91
N LEU A 148 -8.64 -2.54 -7.73
CA LEU A 148 -9.97 -3.12 -7.54
C LEU A 148 -9.95 -4.62 -7.74
N LEU A 149 -9.29 -5.08 -8.82
CA LEU A 149 -9.11 -6.49 -9.09
C LEU A 149 -8.29 -7.16 -7.97
N GLY A 150 -7.24 -6.50 -7.48
CA GLY A 150 -6.48 -6.95 -6.32
C GLY A 150 -7.35 -7.12 -5.07
N ALA A 151 -8.23 -6.17 -4.77
CA ALA A 151 -9.17 -6.27 -3.65
C ALA A 151 -10.08 -7.49 -3.79
N LEU A 152 -10.65 -7.71 -4.98
CA LEU A 152 -11.53 -8.85 -5.24
C LEU A 152 -10.81 -10.18 -5.06
N ILE A 153 -9.61 -10.33 -5.61
CA ILE A 153 -8.81 -11.55 -5.50
C ILE A 153 -8.49 -11.85 -4.04
N ILE A 154 -7.99 -10.85 -3.29
CA ILE A 154 -7.62 -11.05 -1.88
C ILE A 154 -8.85 -11.35 -1.01
N TRP A 155 -9.99 -10.72 -1.28
CA TRP A 155 -11.23 -11.01 -0.59
C TRP A 155 -11.71 -12.45 -0.85
N LEU A 156 -11.65 -12.93 -2.10
CA LEU A 156 -11.97 -14.32 -2.43
C LEU A 156 -11.01 -15.29 -1.71
N MET A 157 -9.72 -15.01 -1.70
CA MET A 157 -8.72 -15.81 -0.97
C MET A 157 -9.00 -15.85 0.53
N MET A 158 -9.41 -14.73 1.13
CA MET A 158 -9.82 -14.67 2.53
C MET A 158 -11.01 -15.60 2.80
N LYS A 159 -12.04 -15.57 1.93
CA LYS A 159 -13.22 -16.44 2.08
C LYS A 159 -12.87 -17.92 1.95
N ILE A 160 -11.91 -18.26 1.09
CA ILE A 160 -11.38 -19.63 0.97
C ILE A 160 -10.64 -20.03 2.26
N LEU A 161 -9.82 -19.14 2.82
CA LEU A 161 -9.10 -19.38 4.06
C LEU A 161 -10.05 -19.58 5.25
N GLU A 162 -11.07 -18.73 5.40
CA GLU A 162 -12.11 -18.88 6.45
C GLU A 162 -12.75 -20.27 6.38
N LYS A 163 -13.25 -20.66 5.20
CA LYS A 163 -13.82 -22.00 5.02
C LYS A 163 -12.82 -23.13 5.26
N GLY A 164 -11.56 -22.92 4.87
CA GLY A 164 -10.49 -23.89 5.11
C GLY A 164 -10.19 -24.10 6.60
N ILE A 165 -10.32 -23.04 7.41
CA ILE A 165 -10.21 -23.11 8.86
C ILE A 165 -11.38 -23.89 9.44
N ASP A 166 -12.62 -23.56 9.06
CA ASP A 166 -13.82 -24.26 9.55
C ASP A 166 -13.73 -25.78 9.28
N ILE A 167 -13.31 -26.16 8.07
CA ILE A 167 -13.12 -27.57 7.70
C ILE A 167 -12.00 -28.22 8.51
N ALA A 168 -10.90 -27.50 8.77
CA ALA A 168 -9.80 -28.04 9.57
C ALA A 168 -10.22 -28.28 11.03
N GLU A 169 -10.96 -27.33 11.61
CA GLU A 169 -11.51 -27.47 12.96
C GLU A 169 -12.48 -28.66 13.04
N GLU A 170 -13.45 -28.76 12.13
CA GLU A 170 -14.40 -29.89 12.10
C GLU A 170 -13.70 -31.26 12.03
N ASN A 171 -12.65 -31.39 11.22
CA ASN A 171 -11.88 -32.63 11.06
C ASN A 171 -11.01 -32.96 12.28
N GLU A 172 -10.56 -31.97 13.06
CA GLU A 172 -9.83 -32.22 14.32
C GLU A 172 -10.77 -32.70 15.44
N PHE A 173 -12.07 -32.36 15.39
CA PHE A 173 -13.08 -32.83 16.35
C PHE A 173 -13.71 -34.20 16.00
N THR A 174 -13.36 -34.81 14.86
CA THR A 174 -13.92 -36.11 14.42
C THR A 174 -12.99 -37.32 14.60
N ILE A 175 -11.82 -37.15 15.22
CA ILE A 175 -10.83 -38.23 15.47
C ILE A 175 -10.93 -38.75 16.90
#